data_AF-A0A554GJ83-F1
#
_entry.id   AF-A0A554GJ83-F1
#
_cell.length_a   1.000
_cell.length_b   1.000
_cell.length_c   1.000
_cell.angle_alpha   90.00
_cell.angle_beta   90.00
_cell.angle_gamma   90.00
#
_symmetry.space_group_name_H-M   'P 1'
#
loop_
_entity.id
_entity.type
_entity.pdbx_description
1 polymer ?
#
loop_
_entity_poly.entity_id
_entity_poly.type
_entity_poly.pdbx_seq_one_letter_code
_entity_poly.pdbx_strand_id
1 'polypeptide(L)'
;MSTNTKPDAALMEDFWVPTSGGHALHVVEASLAAAPASTPGILFVPGLFSDGRFFLGGQGDGPARSFVDEGCTAYVASLRGHGKSRWPQKRAFDWNFDTYVRHDVPDLVRAVRARHSGPLFLLAHSMAGYAVLAALGLDLEAQAMLAGVCTLSSAVNDYSDGGLKKRFQLGFSTAVAGLLGRFPAKALKQGPWDEPPGVMRQFTNWAPTGAFRSADGATDYWGALGKVTLPVFAGVGAADGFHASPRRAQKLVEHLGGGKKVLAVLGRAQGLSWDAGHFDVVRGERARREVLPRVLAWMRQVASAP
;
A
#
# COMPACT_ATOMS: atom_id res chain seq x y z
N MET A 1 -34.36 -4.09 -25.78
CA MET A 1 -34.66 -3.52 -24.45
C MET A 1 -33.40 -3.64 -23.63
N SER A 2 -32.62 -2.57 -23.51
CA SER A 2 -31.42 -2.55 -22.67
C SER A 2 -31.87 -2.36 -21.24
N THR A 3 -31.83 -3.43 -20.43
CA THR A 3 -32.08 -3.33 -18.99
C THR A 3 -30.95 -2.51 -18.39
N ASN A 4 -31.22 -1.23 -18.18
CA ASN A 4 -30.36 -0.31 -17.45
C ASN A 4 -30.51 -0.62 -15.95
N THR A 5 -30.09 -1.82 -15.54
CA THR A 5 -29.97 -2.19 -14.14
C THR A 5 -28.89 -1.29 -13.57
N LYS A 6 -29.26 -0.37 -12.68
CA LYS A 6 -28.27 0.32 -11.84
C LYS A 6 -27.39 -0.75 -11.22
N PRO A 7 -26.05 -0.67 -11.34
CA PRO A 7 -25.19 -1.62 -10.66
C PRO A 7 -25.53 -1.57 -9.16
N ASP A 8 -25.68 -2.75 -8.54
CA ASP A 8 -26.00 -2.83 -7.12
C ASP A 8 -25.03 -1.94 -6.33
N ALA A 9 -25.59 -1.14 -5.43
CA ALA A 9 -24.80 -0.29 -4.57
C ALA A 9 -24.05 -1.19 -3.59
N ALA A 10 -22.71 -1.07 -3.56
CA ALA A 10 -21.91 -1.76 -2.56
C ALA A 10 -22.35 -1.34 -1.15
N LEU A 11 -22.56 -2.31 -0.27
CA LEU A 11 -22.73 -2.04 1.15
C LEU A 11 -21.39 -1.58 1.71
N MET A 12 -21.40 -0.56 2.58
CA MET A 12 -20.18 -0.01 3.18
C MET A 12 -20.38 0.10 4.70
N GLU A 13 -19.46 -0.49 5.46
CA GLU A 13 -19.45 -0.45 6.93
C GLU A 13 -18.10 0.09 7.44
N ASP A 14 -18.14 1.09 8.31
CA ASP A 14 -16.94 1.60 8.99
C ASP A 14 -16.64 0.76 10.24
N PHE A 15 -15.38 0.40 10.46
CA PHE A 15 -14.89 -0.12 11.74
C PHE A 15 -13.51 0.44 12.09
N TRP A 16 -13.11 0.26 13.34
CA TRP A 16 -11.83 0.75 13.86
C TRP A 16 -10.98 -0.39 14.38
N VAL A 17 -9.71 -0.38 13.99
CA VAL A 17 -8.70 -1.36 14.39
C VAL A 17 -7.81 -0.74 15.45
N PRO A 18 -7.89 -1.16 16.72
CA PRO A 18 -6.92 -0.76 17.72
C PRO A 18 -5.55 -1.33 17.35
N THR A 19 -4.51 -0.50 17.46
CA THR A 19 -3.13 -0.89 17.24
C THR A 19 -2.42 -1.06 18.57
N SER A 20 -1.54 -2.04 18.64
CA SER A 20 -0.56 -2.26 19.71
C SER A 20 0.28 -1.02 20.03
N GLY A 21 0.44 -0.10 19.06
CA GLY A 21 1.09 1.20 19.23
C GLY A 21 0.24 2.28 19.93
N GLY A 22 -0.96 1.96 20.43
CA GLY A 22 -1.85 2.90 21.12
C GLY A 22 -2.55 3.90 20.20
N HIS A 23 -2.94 3.45 19.00
CA HIS A 23 -3.72 4.22 18.02
C HIS A 23 -4.93 3.41 17.53
N ALA A 24 -5.87 4.04 16.83
CA ALA A 24 -6.97 3.33 16.16
C ALA A 24 -7.01 3.70 14.67
N LEU A 25 -7.01 2.69 13.80
CA LEU A 25 -7.04 2.84 12.36
C LEU A 25 -8.46 2.64 11.85
N HIS A 26 -8.96 3.60 11.10
CA HIS A 26 -10.24 3.51 10.42
C HIS A 26 -10.12 2.62 9.19
N VAL A 27 -11.07 1.70 9.05
CA VAL A 27 -11.21 0.80 7.91
C VAL A 27 -12.66 0.85 7.44
N VAL A 28 -12.85 0.81 6.12
CA VAL A 28 -14.17 0.62 5.51
C VAL A 28 -14.22 -0.77 4.89
N GLU A 29 -15.16 -1.59 5.32
CA GLU A 29 -15.53 -2.83 4.65
C GLU A 29 -16.56 -2.51 3.56
N ALA A 30 -16.31 -2.98 2.34
CA ALA A 30 -17.20 -2.80 1.20
C ALA A 30 -17.41 -4.12 0.45
N SER A 31 -18.66 -4.50 0.22
CA SER A 31 -19.03 -5.76 -0.42
C SER A 31 -20.39 -5.68 -1.12
N LEU A 32 -20.70 -6.68 -1.94
CA LEU A 32 -22.05 -6.91 -2.44
C LEU A 32 -22.90 -7.59 -1.35
N ALA A 33 -24.18 -7.25 -1.26
CA ALA A 33 -25.07 -7.67 -0.17
C ALA A 33 -25.23 -9.20 0.03
N ALA A 34 -24.88 -10.00 -0.98
CA ALA A 34 -25.00 -11.47 -0.97
C ALA A 34 -23.66 -12.20 -1.18
N ALA A 35 -22.52 -11.56 -0.87
CA ALA A 35 -21.22 -12.18 -1.06
C ALA A 35 -21.04 -13.44 -0.19
N PRO A 36 -20.74 -14.62 -0.76
CA PRO A 36 -20.46 -15.83 0.00
C PRO A 36 -19.27 -15.66 0.94
N ALA A 37 -19.26 -16.35 2.09
CA ALA A 37 -18.15 -16.30 3.05
C ALA A 37 -16.80 -16.78 2.47
N SER A 38 -16.83 -17.61 1.42
CA SER A 38 -15.64 -18.13 0.72
C SER A 38 -15.01 -17.14 -0.28
N THR A 39 -15.65 -15.99 -0.49
CA THR A 39 -15.19 -14.95 -1.41
C THR A 39 -13.81 -14.41 -1.02
N PRO A 40 -12.92 -14.07 -1.98
CA PRO A 40 -11.66 -13.40 -1.67
C PRO A 40 -11.86 -12.01 -1.02
N GLY A 41 -11.15 -11.78 0.09
CA GLY A 41 -11.03 -10.48 0.74
C GLY A 41 -9.76 -9.76 0.30
N ILE A 42 -9.79 -8.43 0.22
CA ILE A 42 -8.63 -7.62 -0.14
C ILE A 42 -8.49 -6.46 0.85
N LEU A 43 -7.41 -6.46 1.64
CA LEU A 43 -7.00 -5.33 2.47
C LEU A 43 -6.24 -4.31 1.63
N PHE A 44 -6.83 -3.15 1.41
CA PHE A 44 -6.23 -2.03 0.68
C PHE A 44 -5.52 -1.07 1.66
N VAL A 45 -4.23 -0.85 1.43
CA VAL A 45 -3.40 0.03 2.27
C VAL A 45 -2.78 1.16 1.44
N PRO A 46 -3.21 2.43 1.65
CA PRO A 46 -2.73 3.56 0.85
C PRO A 46 -1.32 3.97 1.26
N GLY A 47 -0.60 4.60 0.34
CA GLY A 47 0.72 5.19 0.61
C GLY A 47 0.62 6.53 1.35
N LEU A 48 1.77 7.20 1.46
CA LEU A 48 1.85 8.54 2.05
C LEU A 48 0.94 9.55 1.34
N PHE A 49 0.58 10.60 2.07
CA PHE A 49 -0.24 11.74 1.71
C PHE A 49 -1.70 11.39 1.40
N SER A 50 -2.11 10.16 1.69
CA SER A 50 -3.35 9.56 1.22
C SER A 50 -4.14 8.87 2.34
N ASP A 51 -5.44 8.68 2.13
CA ASP A 51 -6.31 7.90 2.99
C ASP A 51 -7.10 6.86 2.18
N GLY A 52 -8.07 6.20 2.81
CA GLY A 52 -8.91 5.20 2.16
C GLY A 52 -9.66 5.70 0.92
N ARG A 53 -9.90 7.01 0.75
CA ARG A 53 -10.55 7.57 -0.45
C ARG A 53 -9.71 7.36 -1.71
N PHE A 54 -8.42 7.07 -1.60
CA PHE A 54 -7.59 6.72 -2.75
C PHE A 54 -8.06 5.44 -3.43
N PHE A 55 -8.55 4.47 -2.66
CA PHE A 55 -9.11 3.23 -3.17
C PHE A 55 -10.64 3.24 -3.26
N LEU A 56 -11.34 3.91 -2.33
CA LEU A 56 -12.80 3.98 -2.33
C LEU A 56 -13.37 4.98 -3.33
N GLY A 57 -12.64 6.05 -3.67
CA GLY A 57 -13.22 7.19 -4.37
C GLY A 57 -14.13 8.02 -3.46
N GLY A 58 -14.79 9.02 -4.04
CA GLY A 58 -15.70 9.90 -3.30
C GLY A 58 -17.09 9.30 -3.13
N GLN A 59 -17.48 8.39 -4.01
CA GLN A 59 -18.82 7.81 -4.09
C GLN A 59 -18.78 6.27 -4.10
N GLY A 60 -17.68 5.66 -3.62
CA GLY A 60 -17.47 4.21 -3.76
C GLY A 60 -17.10 3.79 -5.19
N ASP A 61 -16.64 4.75 -6.01
CA ASP A 61 -16.32 4.61 -7.43
C ASP A 61 -14.81 4.49 -7.71
N GLY A 62 -14.00 4.35 -6.65
CA GLY A 62 -12.55 4.22 -6.76
C GLY A 62 -12.06 2.84 -7.21
N PRO A 63 -10.74 2.62 -7.23
CA PRO A 63 -10.12 1.36 -7.65
C PRO A 63 -10.65 0.09 -6.94
N ALA A 64 -11.00 0.17 -5.65
CA ALA A 64 -11.54 -0.97 -4.91
C ALA A 64 -12.84 -1.50 -5.52
N ARG A 65 -13.62 -0.62 -6.16
CA ARG A 65 -14.89 -0.97 -6.82
C ARG A 65 -14.71 -2.05 -7.88
N SER A 66 -13.59 -2.01 -8.62
CA SER A 66 -13.26 -3.00 -9.66
C SER A 66 -13.09 -4.41 -9.14
N PHE A 67 -12.83 -4.57 -7.84
CA PHE A 67 -12.75 -5.88 -7.19
C PHE A 67 -14.09 -6.27 -6.56
N VAL A 68 -14.81 -5.29 -5.99
CA VAL A 68 -16.14 -5.51 -5.41
C VAL A 68 -17.15 -5.94 -6.49
N ASP A 69 -17.14 -5.30 -7.66
CA ASP A 69 -17.99 -5.68 -8.81
C ASP A 69 -17.68 -7.10 -9.32
N GLU A 70 -16.47 -7.59 -9.05
CA GLU A 70 -15.99 -8.94 -9.39
C GLU A 70 -16.20 -9.94 -8.24
N GLY A 71 -16.99 -9.54 -7.24
CA GLY A 71 -17.44 -10.35 -6.13
C GLY A 71 -16.58 -10.25 -4.88
N CYS A 72 -15.41 -9.60 -4.88
CA CYS A 72 -14.52 -9.54 -3.71
C CYS A 72 -15.06 -8.66 -2.57
N THR A 73 -14.63 -8.94 -1.33
CA THR A 73 -14.80 -8.01 -0.20
C THR A 73 -13.60 -7.09 -0.09
N ALA A 74 -13.81 -5.77 -0.12
CA ALA A 74 -12.75 -4.78 0.05
C ALA A 74 -12.69 -4.27 1.50
N TYR A 75 -11.52 -4.33 2.12
CA TYR A 75 -11.22 -3.73 3.42
C TYR A 75 -10.27 -2.56 3.20
N VAL A 76 -10.77 -1.33 3.18
CA VAL A 76 -9.96 -0.16 2.83
C VAL A 76 -9.54 0.61 4.07
N ALA A 77 -8.25 0.52 4.41
CA ALA A 77 -7.69 1.18 5.57
C ALA A 77 -7.27 2.62 5.28
N SER A 78 -7.30 3.45 6.32
CA SER A 78 -6.54 4.71 6.39
C SER A 78 -5.41 4.55 7.40
N LEU A 79 -4.18 4.92 7.02
CA LEU A 79 -3.05 4.87 7.96
C LEU A 79 -3.21 5.91 9.08
N ARG A 80 -2.49 5.71 10.20
CA ARG A 80 -2.52 6.67 11.32
C ARG A 80 -2.27 8.10 10.86
N GLY A 81 -3.01 9.04 11.44
CA GLY A 81 -2.96 10.46 11.08
C GLY A 81 -3.68 10.85 9.79
N HIS A 82 -4.19 9.87 9.02
CA HIS A 82 -4.84 10.08 7.74
C HIS A 82 -6.33 9.75 7.80
N GLY A 83 -7.15 10.46 7.01
CA GLY A 83 -8.59 10.20 6.95
C GLY A 83 -9.25 10.33 8.33
N LYS A 84 -10.10 9.33 8.65
CA LYS A 84 -10.73 9.18 9.96
C LYS A 84 -9.86 8.42 10.98
N SER A 85 -8.69 7.93 10.59
CA SER A 85 -7.70 7.34 11.52
C SER A 85 -7.07 8.45 12.36
N ARG A 86 -7.70 8.75 13.49
CA ARG A 86 -7.30 9.82 14.40
C ARG A 86 -7.43 9.39 15.85
N TRP A 87 -6.61 10.02 16.67
CA TRP A 87 -6.25 9.67 18.04
C TRP A 87 -7.42 9.52 19.03
N PRO A 88 -7.37 8.53 19.95
CA PRO A 88 -7.94 8.70 21.27
C PRO A 88 -6.95 9.48 22.15
N GLN A 89 -7.19 10.78 22.24
CA GLN A 89 -6.85 11.67 23.36
C GLN A 89 -5.42 12.19 23.61
N LYS A 90 -4.28 11.56 23.27
CA LYS A 90 -2.93 12.19 23.38
C LYS A 90 -1.81 11.32 22.79
N ARG A 91 -1.16 11.77 21.71
CA ARG A 91 0.25 11.47 21.35
C ARG A 91 0.71 12.33 20.16
N ALA A 92 2.03 12.56 20.09
CA ALA A 92 2.66 13.49 19.15
C ALA A 92 2.55 13.04 17.69
N PHE A 93 2.41 14.01 16.78
CA PHE A 93 2.47 13.84 15.33
C PHE A 93 3.92 13.56 14.86
N ASP A 94 4.57 12.54 15.43
CA ASP A 94 5.99 12.23 15.18
C ASP A 94 6.27 10.72 15.14
N TRP A 95 5.28 9.91 14.75
CA TRP A 95 5.54 8.50 14.46
C TRP A 95 6.42 8.36 13.20
N ASN A 96 6.96 7.17 13.01
CA ASN A 96 7.95 6.90 11.98
C ASN A 96 7.56 5.65 11.16
N PHE A 97 8.40 5.27 10.20
CA PHE A 97 8.14 4.12 9.34
C PHE A 97 8.02 2.82 10.14
N ASP A 98 8.84 2.66 11.18
CA ASP A 98 8.82 1.48 12.05
C ASP A 98 7.46 1.30 12.71
N THR A 99 6.73 2.39 12.95
CA THR A 99 5.39 2.34 13.53
C THR A 99 4.42 1.62 12.59
N TYR A 100 4.53 1.84 11.28
CA TYR A 100 3.71 1.11 10.30
C TYR A 100 4.07 -0.37 10.27
N VAL A 101 5.37 -0.67 10.28
CA VAL A 101 5.90 -2.03 10.19
C VAL A 101 5.57 -2.87 11.42
N ARG A 102 5.75 -2.29 12.62
CA ARG A 102 5.66 -3.02 13.89
C ARG A 102 4.25 -3.06 14.49
N HIS A 103 3.40 -2.11 14.14
CA HIS A 103 2.08 -1.96 14.74
C HIS A 103 0.97 -1.97 13.69
N ASP A 104 0.94 -0.98 12.80
CA ASP A 104 -0.25 -0.76 11.98
C ASP A 104 -0.54 -1.91 11.02
N VAL A 105 0.46 -2.36 10.26
CA VAL A 105 0.25 -3.42 9.25
C VAL A 105 -0.14 -4.74 9.92
N PRO A 106 0.60 -5.27 10.91
CA PRO A 106 0.22 -6.54 11.53
C PRO A 106 -1.16 -6.48 12.20
N ASP A 107 -1.50 -5.38 12.87
CA ASP A 107 -2.79 -5.24 13.54
C ASP A 107 -3.95 -5.12 12.54
N LEU A 108 -3.76 -4.42 11.42
CA LEU A 108 -4.73 -4.41 10.32
C LEU A 108 -4.97 -5.81 9.75
N VAL A 109 -3.89 -6.57 9.49
CA VAL A 109 -3.99 -7.94 8.97
C VAL A 109 -4.77 -8.82 9.93
N ARG A 110 -4.42 -8.83 11.22
CA ARG A 110 -5.12 -9.62 12.25
C ARG A 110 -6.60 -9.25 12.36
N ALA A 111 -6.91 -7.96 12.41
CA ALA A 111 -8.29 -7.50 12.55
C ALA A 111 -9.15 -7.84 11.33
N VAL A 112 -8.63 -7.69 10.13
CA VAL A 112 -9.34 -8.07 8.90
C VAL A 112 -9.47 -9.59 8.80
N ARG A 113 -8.42 -10.34 9.13
CA ARG A 113 -8.47 -11.80 9.18
C ARG A 113 -9.52 -12.32 10.16
N ALA A 114 -9.76 -11.64 11.28
CA ALA A 114 -10.79 -12.02 12.23
C ALA A 114 -12.23 -11.80 11.69
N ARG A 115 -12.42 -10.87 10.76
CA ARG A 115 -13.72 -10.57 10.13
C ARG A 115 -13.97 -11.38 8.86
N HIS A 116 -12.91 -11.68 8.12
CA HIS A 116 -12.98 -12.38 6.86
C HIS A 116 -12.68 -13.87 7.08
N SER A 117 -13.37 -14.80 6.40
CA SER A 117 -13.12 -16.25 6.50
C SER A 117 -12.52 -16.87 5.23
N GLY A 118 -12.71 -16.25 4.07
CA GLY A 118 -12.13 -16.66 2.79
C GLY A 118 -10.62 -16.37 2.63
N PRO A 119 -10.07 -16.59 1.43
CA PRO A 119 -8.70 -16.18 1.08
C PRO A 119 -8.55 -14.67 1.24
N LEU A 120 -7.53 -14.23 1.99
CA LEU A 120 -7.30 -12.82 2.26
C LEU A 120 -6.03 -12.34 1.54
N PHE A 121 -6.17 -11.32 0.70
CA PHE A 121 -5.06 -10.65 0.03
C PHE A 121 -4.82 -9.27 0.63
N LEU A 122 -3.62 -8.73 0.41
CA LEU A 122 -3.30 -7.34 0.75
C LEU A 122 -2.81 -6.62 -0.49
N LEU A 123 -3.45 -5.51 -0.85
CA LEU A 123 -3.03 -4.61 -1.92
C LEU A 123 -2.54 -3.29 -1.34
N ALA A 124 -1.25 -3.01 -1.47
CA ALA A 124 -0.63 -1.81 -0.96
C ALA A 124 -0.08 -0.92 -2.08
N HIS A 125 -0.18 0.39 -1.90
CA HIS A 125 0.33 1.37 -2.86
C HIS A 125 1.53 2.14 -2.30
N SER A 126 2.54 2.37 -3.16
CA SER A 126 3.68 3.25 -2.85
C SER A 126 4.40 2.83 -1.57
N MET A 127 4.59 3.76 -0.62
CA MET A 127 5.24 3.52 0.66
C MET A 127 4.71 2.29 1.40
N ALA A 128 3.38 2.14 1.43
CA ALA A 128 2.75 1.06 2.16
C ALA A 128 3.18 -0.32 1.65
N GLY A 129 3.54 -0.48 0.38
CA GLY A 129 3.94 -1.78 -0.13
C GLY A 129 5.25 -2.29 0.47
N TYR A 130 6.28 -1.47 0.56
CA TYR A 130 7.52 -1.91 1.23
C TYR A 130 7.40 -1.90 2.76
N ALA A 131 6.50 -1.11 3.36
CA ALA A 131 6.14 -1.25 4.78
C ALA A 131 5.47 -2.60 5.07
N VAL A 132 4.54 -3.02 4.22
CA VAL A 132 3.85 -4.30 4.33
C VAL A 132 4.83 -5.45 4.19
N LEU A 133 5.66 -5.44 3.15
CA LEU A 133 6.62 -6.53 2.96
C LEU A 133 7.63 -6.62 4.13
N ALA A 134 8.10 -5.48 4.66
CA ALA A 134 8.94 -5.48 5.85
C ALA A 134 8.21 -6.03 7.09
N ALA A 135 6.95 -5.64 7.31
CA ALA A 135 6.13 -6.13 8.42
C ALA A 135 5.96 -7.64 8.36
N LEU A 136 5.60 -8.17 7.19
CA LEU A 136 5.37 -9.60 6.98
C LEU A 136 6.66 -10.43 7.08
N GLY A 137 7.81 -9.83 6.77
CA GLY A 137 9.13 -10.43 7.00
C GLY A 137 9.53 -10.49 8.47
N LEU A 138 8.95 -9.65 9.33
CA LEU A 138 9.19 -9.64 10.78
C LEU A 138 8.12 -10.39 11.57
N ASP A 139 6.91 -10.49 11.04
CA ASP A 139 5.74 -11.08 11.67
C ASP A 139 5.20 -12.23 10.79
N LEU A 140 5.77 -13.42 11.00
CA LEU A 140 5.42 -14.61 10.22
C LEU A 140 3.99 -15.09 10.47
N GLU A 141 3.42 -14.79 11.63
CA GLU A 141 2.02 -15.08 11.93
C GLU A 141 1.09 -14.22 11.08
N ALA A 142 1.33 -12.90 11.00
CA ALA A 142 0.57 -12.02 10.13
C ALA A 142 0.71 -12.42 8.66
N GLN A 143 1.91 -12.84 8.23
CA GLN A 143 2.13 -13.40 6.89
C GLN A 143 1.27 -14.65 6.63
N ALA A 144 1.18 -15.57 7.58
CA ALA A 144 0.38 -16.79 7.42
C ALA A 144 -1.13 -16.53 7.30
N MET A 145 -1.61 -15.33 7.66
CA MET A 145 -3.02 -14.93 7.52
C MET A 145 -3.40 -14.52 6.09
N LEU A 146 -2.40 -14.32 5.21
CA LEU A 146 -2.58 -13.81 3.85
C LEU A 146 -2.30 -14.91 2.81
N ALA A 147 -3.16 -14.97 1.78
CA ALA A 147 -2.96 -15.79 0.59
C ALA A 147 -1.92 -15.19 -0.38
N GLY A 148 -1.81 -13.86 -0.41
CA GLY A 148 -0.90 -13.15 -1.32
C GLY A 148 -0.85 -11.65 -1.04
N VAL A 149 0.24 -11.01 -1.50
CA VAL A 149 0.42 -9.55 -1.43
C VAL A 149 0.60 -8.97 -2.82
N CYS A 150 -0.13 -7.90 -3.12
CA CYS A 150 0.06 -7.06 -4.29
C CYS A 150 0.64 -5.71 -3.86
N THR A 151 1.76 -5.31 -4.47
CA THR A 151 2.32 -3.97 -4.30
C THR A 151 2.25 -3.23 -5.63
N LEU A 152 1.72 -2.01 -5.61
CA LEU A 152 1.60 -1.16 -6.80
C LEU A 152 2.40 0.12 -6.60
N SER A 153 3.37 0.35 -7.48
CA SER A 153 4.32 1.47 -7.46
C SER A 153 5.11 1.56 -6.16
N SER A 154 5.52 0.41 -5.61
CA SER A 154 6.28 0.33 -4.36
C SER A 154 7.76 0.07 -4.61
N ALA A 155 8.60 1.00 -4.16
CA ALA A 155 10.04 0.83 -4.15
C ALA A 155 10.67 1.65 -3.03
N VAL A 156 11.70 1.10 -2.39
CA VAL A 156 12.51 1.85 -1.41
C VAL A 156 13.26 2.94 -2.18
N ASN A 157 13.20 4.18 -1.68
CA ASN A 157 13.87 5.29 -2.32
C ASN A 157 15.37 5.29 -1.96
N ASP A 158 16.22 5.23 -2.97
CA ASP A 158 17.66 5.45 -2.87
C ASP A 158 18.14 6.34 -4.03
N TYR A 159 19.38 6.79 -3.98
CA TYR A 159 19.96 7.65 -5.04
C TYR A 159 20.39 6.88 -6.30
N SER A 160 20.07 5.58 -6.45
CA SER A 160 20.63 4.74 -7.52
C SER A 160 20.26 5.17 -8.94
N ASP A 161 19.19 5.97 -9.12
CA ASP A 161 18.62 6.33 -10.42
C ASP A 161 18.85 7.80 -10.82
N GLY A 162 19.94 8.42 -10.35
CA GLY A 162 20.41 9.68 -10.96
C GLY A 162 20.19 10.96 -10.15
N GLY A 163 20.91 11.07 -9.04
CA GLY A 163 21.78 12.23 -8.87
C GLY A 163 21.25 13.45 -8.10
N LEU A 164 22.23 14.26 -7.68
CA LEU A 164 22.25 15.51 -6.89
C LEU A 164 20.94 16.30 -6.68
N LYS A 165 20.02 16.38 -7.65
CA LYS A 165 18.71 17.05 -7.49
C LYS A 165 17.83 16.38 -6.44
N LYS A 166 17.79 15.04 -6.37
CA LYS A 166 17.07 14.31 -5.29
C LYS A 166 17.69 14.58 -3.92
N ARG A 167 19.03 14.76 -3.85
CA ARG A 167 19.79 15.07 -2.61
C ARG A 167 19.38 16.42 -2.03
N PHE A 168 19.27 17.45 -2.88
CA PHE A 168 18.84 18.79 -2.46
C PHE A 168 17.37 18.83 -2.05
N GLN A 169 16.48 18.17 -2.80
CA GLN A 169 15.05 18.16 -2.48
C GLN A 169 14.73 17.44 -1.16
N LEU A 170 15.33 16.27 -0.91
CA LEU A 170 15.06 15.51 0.32
C LEU A 170 15.66 16.19 1.56
N GLY A 171 16.86 16.78 1.44
CA GLY A 171 17.48 17.59 2.49
C GLY A 171 16.65 18.83 2.83
N PHE A 172 16.16 19.55 1.81
CA PHE A 172 15.26 20.69 1.98
C PHE A 172 13.91 20.30 2.62
N SER A 173 13.29 19.20 2.17
CA SER A 173 12.05 18.66 2.76
C SER A 173 12.21 18.27 4.23
N THR A 174 13.38 17.78 4.63
CA THR A 174 13.67 17.42 6.03
C THR A 174 13.87 18.64 6.90
N ALA A 175 14.58 19.65 6.40
CA ALA A 175 14.74 20.93 7.10
C ALA A 175 13.38 21.59 7.33
N VAL A 176 12.52 21.64 6.30
CA VAL A 176 11.16 22.18 6.38
C VAL A 176 10.28 21.37 7.33
N ALA A 177 10.34 20.03 7.28
CA ALA A 177 9.56 19.17 8.18
C ALA A 177 10.00 19.27 9.65
N GLY A 178 11.31 19.40 9.89
CA GLY A 178 11.88 19.59 11.23
C GLY A 178 11.51 20.95 11.84
N LEU A 179 11.48 22.01 11.04
CA LEU A 179 11.05 23.35 11.45
C LEU A 179 9.54 23.45 11.71
N LEU A 180 8.72 22.79 10.91
CA LEU A 180 7.25 22.87 10.98
C LEU A 180 6.60 21.80 11.86
N GLY A 181 7.36 20.83 12.36
CA GLY A 181 6.83 19.68 13.10
C GLY A 181 5.92 18.76 12.27
N ARG A 182 5.87 18.94 10.95
CA ARG A 182 5.16 18.13 9.94
C ARG A 182 5.67 18.46 8.55
N PHE A 183 5.57 17.54 7.60
CA PHE A 183 5.77 17.86 6.18
C PHE A 183 4.46 18.38 5.56
N PRO A 184 4.38 19.66 5.12
CA PRO A 184 3.12 20.31 4.77
C PRO A 184 2.64 19.94 3.35
N ALA A 185 2.38 18.66 3.11
CA ALA A 185 1.99 18.15 1.79
C ALA A 185 0.70 18.80 1.27
N LYS A 186 -0.23 19.18 2.16
CA LYS A 186 -1.45 19.91 1.78
C LYS A 186 -1.14 21.29 1.20
N ALA A 187 -0.22 22.02 1.84
CA ALA A 187 0.20 23.34 1.36
C ALA A 187 0.98 23.23 0.02
N LEU A 188 1.71 22.12 -0.15
CA LEU A 188 2.49 21.83 -1.35
C LEU A 188 1.68 21.14 -2.47
N LYS A 189 0.37 20.93 -2.30
CA LYS A 189 -0.51 20.23 -3.25
C LYS A 189 -0.04 18.80 -3.62
N GLN A 190 0.70 18.15 -2.73
CA GLN A 190 1.22 16.78 -2.93
C GLN A 190 0.25 15.71 -2.41
N GLY A 191 -0.75 16.11 -1.63
CA GLY A 191 -1.87 15.27 -1.18
C GLY A 191 -2.70 15.97 -0.09
N PRO A 192 -3.85 15.40 0.29
CA PRO A 192 -4.71 15.99 1.32
C PRO A 192 -4.14 15.98 2.74
N TRP A 193 -3.11 15.16 3.01
CA TRP A 193 -2.59 14.92 4.36
C TRP A 193 -1.12 15.20 4.48
N ASP A 194 -0.75 15.84 5.59
CA ASP A 194 0.64 16.05 5.96
C ASP A 194 1.23 14.78 6.55
N GLU A 195 2.57 14.67 6.51
CA GLU A 195 3.28 13.51 7.04
C GLU A 195 4.05 13.84 8.31
N PRO A 196 4.18 12.87 9.25
CA PRO A 196 4.92 13.08 10.47
C PRO A 196 6.42 13.24 10.15
N PRO A 197 7.14 14.09 10.90
CA PRO A 197 8.57 14.28 10.69
C PRO A 197 9.39 12.99 10.86
N GLY A 198 8.97 12.08 11.76
CA GLY A 198 9.62 10.79 11.98
C GLY A 198 9.76 9.94 10.71
N VAL A 199 8.72 9.87 9.88
CA VAL A 199 8.78 9.16 8.59
C VAL A 199 9.78 9.84 7.65
N MET A 200 9.70 11.17 7.52
CA MET A 200 10.59 11.93 6.64
C MET A 200 12.07 11.80 7.05
N ARG A 201 12.36 11.82 8.36
CA ARG A 201 13.72 11.62 8.89
C ARG A 201 14.30 10.26 8.48
N GLN A 202 13.53 9.19 8.57
CA GLN A 202 14.02 7.86 8.15
C GLN A 202 14.30 7.81 6.65
N PHE A 203 13.44 8.38 5.81
CA PHE A 203 13.66 8.38 4.36
C PHE A 203 14.92 9.15 3.98
N THR A 204 15.18 10.26 4.66
CA THR A 204 16.41 11.03 4.47
C THR A 204 17.65 10.31 4.98
N ASN A 205 17.53 9.48 6.02
CA ASN A 205 18.61 8.61 6.47
C ASN A 205 18.94 7.51 5.44
N TRP A 206 17.91 6.94 4.82
CA TRP A 206 18.05 5.84 3.87
C TRP A 206 18.56 6.28 2.50
N ALA A 207 18.07 7.39 1.96
CA ALA A 207 18.32 7.79 0.58
C ALA A 207 19.81 7.86 0.17
N PRO A 208 20.76 8.34 1.02
CA PRO A 208 22.19 8.38 0.70
C PRO A 208 22.85 7.02 0.51
N THR A 209 22.45 6.03 1.30
CA THR A 209 23.13 4.73 1.36
C THR A 209 22.31 3.62 0.70
N GLY A 210 21.04 3.87 0.42
CA GLY A 210 20.08 2.82 0.08
C GLY A 210 19.80 1.86 1.23
N ALA A 211 20.06 2.29 2.47
CA ALA A 211 19.68 1.52 3.65
C ALA A 211 18.16 1.34 3.69
N PHE A 212 17.72 0.23 4.27
CA PHE A 212 16.32 0.00 4.58
C PHE A 212 16.29 -0.70 5.94
N ARG A 213 16.16 0.09 7.00
CA ARG A 213 16.34 -0.36 8.39
C ARG A 213 15.57 0.51 9.37
N SER A 214 15.32 -0.01 10.57
CA SER A 214 14.62 0.72 11.62
C SER A 214 15.32 2.04 12.00
N ALA A 215 14.59 2.94 12.65
CA ALA A 215 15.06 4.28 13.03
C ALA A 215 16.26 4.23 13.98
N ASP A 216 16.30 3.23 14.86
CA ASP A 216 17.42 2.93 15.76
C ASP A 216 18.55 2.12 15.09
N GLY A 217 18.36 1.70 13.84
CA GLY A 217 19.30 0.87 13.09
C GLY A 217 19.38 -0.60 13.52
N ALA A 218 18.60 -1.03 14.52
CA ALA A 218 18.68 -2.37 15.09
C ALA A 218 18.06 -3.47 14.21
N THR A 219 17.15 -3.11 13.31
CA THR A 219 16.46 -4.05 12.41
C THR A 219 16.77 -3.74 10.97
N ASP A 220 17.38 -4.70 10.27
CA ASP A 220 17.56 -4.64 8.82
C ASP A 220 16.28 -5.10 8.10
N TYR A 221 15.61 -4.17 7.42
CA TYR A 221 14.41 -4.49 6.66
C TYR A 221 14.73 -5.16 5.32
N TRP A 222 15.92 -4.95 4.74
CA TRP A 222 16.33 -5.73 3.56
C TRP A 222 16.42 -7.22 3.90
N GLY A 223 17.07 -7.56 5.01
CA GLY A 223 17.11 -8.93 5.53
C GLY A 223 15.73 -9.48 5.91
N ALA A 224 14.82 -8.65 6.42
CA ALA A 224 13.45 -9.06 6.71
C ALA A 224 12.67 -9.50 5.46
N LEU A 225 12.87 -8.83 4.30
CA LEU A 225 12.23 -9.23 3.04
C LEU A 225 12.56 -10.68 2.64
N GLY A 226 13.74 -11.16 2.99
CA GLY A 226 14.15 -12.54 2.76
C GLY A 226 13.31 -13.59 3.49
N LYS A 227 12.48 -13.17 4.45
CA LYS A 227 11.54 -14.04 5.19
C LYS A 227 10.11 -14.00 4.64
N VAL A 228 9.84 -13.18 3.62
CA VAL A 228 8.55 -13.17 2.92
C VAL A 228 8.53 -14.30 1.91
N THR A 229 7.76 -15.35 2.18
CA THR A 229 7.66 -16.58 1.38
C THR A 229 6.32 -16.73 0.66
N LEU A 230 5.30 -15.98 1.09
CA LEU A 230 3.98 -15.94 0.45
C LEU A 230 4.05 -15.37 -1.00
N PRO A 231 3.08 -15.68 -1.88
CA PRO A 231 3.03 -15.16 -3.24
C PRO A 231 2.98 -13.61 -3.32
N VAL A 232 3.85 -13.01 -4.13
CA VAL A 232 3.90 -11.55 -4.31
C VAL A 232 3.72 -11.14 -5.78
N PHE A 233 2.81 -10.20 -6.02
CA PHE A 233 2.72 -9.44 -7.27
C PHE A 233 3.23 -8.02 -7.04
N ALA A 234 4.25 -7.61 -7.78
CA ALA A 234 4.79 -6.26 -7.77
C ALA A 234 4.54 -5.60 -9.13
N GLY A 235 3.57 -4.68 -9.18
CA GLY A 235 3.29 -3.85 -10.34
C GLY A 235 3.97 -2.49 -10.22
N VAL A 236 4.63 -2.03 -11.27
CA VAL A 236 5.31 -0.73 -11.28
C VAL A 236 5.14 -0.05 -12.62
N GLY A 237 4.84 1.25 -12.63
CA GLY A 237 4.67 2.00 -13.86
C GLY A 237 5.96 2.11 -14.66
N ALA A 238 5.92 1.85 -15.97
CA ALA A 238 7.09 1.96 -16.84
C ALA A 238 7.67 3.40 -16.88
N ALA A 239 6.82 4.40 -16.69
CA ALA A 239 7.20 5.82 -16.63
C ALA A 239 7.43 6.34 -15.21
N ASP A 240 7.37 5.50 -14.17
CA ASP A 240 7.59 5.90 -12.77
C ASP A 240 9.08 6.06 -12.42
N GLY A 241 9.83 6.82 -13.21
CA GLY A 241 11.27 7.02 -12.99
C GLY A 241 11.60 7.71 -11.66
N PHE A 242 10.67 8.52 -11.12
CA PHE A 242 10.93 9.36 -9.97
C PHE A 242 10.59 8.69 -8.63
N HIS A 243 9.36 8.20 -8.44
CA HIS A 243 8.88 7.74 -7.14
C HIS A 243 9.24 6.26 -6.91
N ALA A 244 8.84 5.37 -7.81
CA ALA A 244 9.17 3.96 -7.76
C ALA A 244 9.59 3.44 -9.14
N SER A 245 10.86 3.62 -9.48
CA SER A 245 11.40 3.15 -10.76
C SER A 245 11.25 1.63 -10.92
N PRO A 246 11.10 1.12 -12.15
CA PRO A 246 11.17 -0.31 -12.43
C PRO A 246 12.41 -1.00 -11.83
N ARG A 247 13.57 -0.33 -11.86
CA ARG A 247 14.82 -0.86 -11.30
C ARG A 247 14.76 -1.05 -9.77
N ARG A 248 14.29 -0.05 -9.03
CA ARG A 248 14.15 -0.15 -7.56
C ARG A 248 13.02 -1.12 -7.16
N ALA A 249 11.95 -1.23 -7.95
CA ALA A 249 10.93 -2.25 -7.74
C ALA A 249 11.50 -3.66 -7.98
N GLN A 250 12.33 -3.85 -9.01
CA GLN A 250 13.07 -5.09 -9.23
C GLN A 250 13.97 -5.43 -8.04
N LYS A 251 14.76 -4.48 -7.55
CA LYS A 251 15.59 -4.65 -6.34
C LYS A 251 14.75 -5.12 -5.15
N LEU A 252 13.56 -4.54 -4.95
CA LEU A 252 12.64 -4.96 -3.88
C LEU A 252 12.22 -6.43 -4.03
N VAL A 253 11.83 -6.84 -5.23
CA VAL A 253 11.38 -8.22 -5.55
C VAL A 253 12.52 -9.23 -5.45
N GLU A 254 13.74 -8.84 -5.79
CA GLU A 254 14.93 -9.70 -5.69
C GLU A 254 15.26 -10.07 -4.23
N HIS A 255 14.95 -9.21 -3.27
CA HIS A 255 15.16 -9.47 -1.84
C HIS A 255 14.09 -10.35 -1.20
N LEU A 256 12.99 -10.66 -1.89
CA LEU A 256 11.94 -11.54 -1.36
C LEU A 256 12.43 -13.00 -1.33
N GLY A 257 12.19 -13.68 -0.19
CA GLY A 257 12.58 -15.07 0.01
C GLY A 257 11.74 -16.09 -0.75
N GLY A 258 10.49 -15.77 -1.08
CA GLY A 258 9.56 -16.64 -1.77
C GLY A 258 9.87 -16.83 -3.25
N GLY A 259 9.64 -18.04 -3.77
CA GLY A 259 9.79 -18.35 -5.20
C GLY A 259 8.63 -17.87 -6.08
N LYS A 260 7.43 -17.66 -5.50
CA LYS A 260 6.22 -17.25 -6.22
C LYS A 260 6.13 -15.72 -6.33
N LYS A 261 6.99 -15.12 -7.15
CA LYS A 261 7.06 -13.66 -7.34
C LYS A 261 6.83 -13.23 -8.78
N VAL A 262 5.99 -12.23 -8.96
CA VAL A 262 5.70 -11.60 -10.27
C VAL A 262 6.15 -10.14 -10.20
N LEU A 263 7.00 -9.72 -11.14
CA LEU A 263 7.30 -8.31 -11.38
C LEU A 263 6.66 -7.90 -12.71
N ALA A 264 5.67 -7.02 -12.66
CA ALA A 264 5.01 -6.45 -13.82
C ALA A 264 5.44 -4.99 -14.01
N VAL A 265 6.29 -4.73 -15.00
CA VAL A 265 6.55 -3.38 -15.49
C VAL A 265 5.38 -2.99 -16.39
N LEU A 266 4.61 -1.99 -15.99
CA LEU A 266 3.32 -1.62 -16.56
C LEU A 266 3.51 -0.49 -17.56
N GLY A 267 3.66 -0.85 -18.84
CA GLY A 267 3.76 0.10 -19.95
C GLY A 267 3.37 -0.51 -21.29
N ARG A 268 3.63 0.22 -22.38
CA ARG A 268 3.29 -0.21 -23.75
C ARG A 268 3.96 -1.52 -24.14
N ALA A 269 5.20 -1.71 -23.70
CA ALA A 269 5.96 -2.94 -23.94
C ALA A 269 5.29 -4.20 -23.32
N GLN A 270 4.38 -4.02 -22.36
CA GLN A 270 3.62 -5.10 -21.70
C GLN A 270 2.13 -5.08 -22.07
N GLY A 271 1.80 -4.41 -23.17
CA GLY A 271 0.47 -4.38 -23.76
C GLY A 271 -0.51 -3.44 -23.08
N LEU A 272 -0.04 -2.42 -22.36
CA LEU A 272 -0.90 -1.31 -21.94
C LEU A 272 -1.02 -0.27 -23.06
N SER A 273 -2.11 0.50 -23.09
CA SER A 273 -2.28 1.61 -24.03
C SER A 273 -1.34 2.82 -23.76
N TRP A 274 -0.62 2.81 -22.64
CA TRP A 274 0.31 3.88 -22.23
C TRP A 274 1.44 3.37 -21.33
N ASP A 275 2.48 4.18 -21.19
CA ASP A 275 3.51 3.99 -20.18
C ASP A 275 3.03 4.61 -18.87
N ALA A 276 2.70 3.75 -17.89
CA ALA A 276 2.06 4.20 -16.67
C ALA A 276 3.03 4.94 -15.74
N GLY A 277 2.58 6.06 -15.17
CA GLY A 277 3.25 6.74 -14.08
C GLY A 277 2.88 6.16 -12.71
N HIS A 278 3.32 6.84 -11.63
CA HIS A 278 3.20 6.36 -10.25
C HIS A 278 1.77 5.99 -9.83
N PHE A 279 0.81 6.90 -10.04
CA PHE A 279 -0.58 6.69 -9.65
C PHE A 279 -1.41 5.98 -10.71
N ASP A 280 -0.94 6.00 -11.97
CA ASP A 280 -1.68 5.52 -13.14
C ASP A 280 -1.88 4.01 -13.13
N VAL A 281 -1.04 3.26 -12.39
CA VAL A 281 -1.21 1.81 -12.25
C VAL A 281 -2.38 1.44 -11.33
N VAL A 282 -2.91 2.39 -10.56
CA VAL A 282 -4.03 2.16 -9.63
C VAL A 282 -5.28 2.94 -10.02
N ARG A 283 -5.11 4.22 -10.39
CA ARG A 283 -6.23 5.14 -10.59
C ARG A 283 -6.48 5.48 -12.05
N GLY A 284 -7.74 5.78 -12.33
CA GLY A 284 -8.22 6.20 -13.63
C GLY A 284 -8.76 5.04 -14.46
N GLU A 285 -9.51 5.40 -15.50
CA GLU A 285 -10.25 4.43 -16.31
C GLU A 285 -9.33 3.42 -17.02
N ARG A 286 -8.14 3.87 -17.45
CA ARG A 286 -7.17 2.96 -18.07
C ARG A 286 -6.63 1.92 -17.08
N ALA A 287 -6.37 2.30 -15.83
CA ALA A 287 -5.96 1.37 -14.77
C ALA A 287 -7.04 0.32 -14.52
N ARG A 288 -8.29 0.77 -14.40
CA ARG A 288 -9.47 -0.07 -14.23
C ARG A 288 -9.62 -1.09 -15.35
N ARG A 289 -9.34 -0.71 -16.60
CA ARG A 289 -9.50 -1.59 -17.77
C ARG A 289 -8.32 -2.52 -18.01
N GLU A 290 -7.10 -2.05 -17.76
CA GLU A 290 -5.90 -2.73 -18.28
C GLU A 290 -4.94 -3.24 -17.19
N VAL A 291 -5.02 -2.70 -15.96
CA VAL A 291 -4.11 -3.05 -14.85
C VAL A 291 -4.81 -3.85 -13.75
N LEU A 292 -5.90 -3.32 -13.17
CA LEU A 292 -6.61 -3.98 -12.06
C LEU A 292 -7.12 -5.40 -12.41
N PRO A 293 -7.58 -5.68 -13.65
CA PRO A 293 -7.95 -7.05 -14.03
C PRO A 293 -6.77 -8.03 -14.00
N ARG A 294 -5.54 -7.57 -14.27
CA ARG A 294 -4.34 -8.42 -14.17
C ARG A 294 -4.04 -8.80 -12.72
N VAL A 295 -4.22 -7.85 -11.81
CA VAL A 295 -4.07 -8.09 -10.37
C VAL A 295 -5.12 -9.08 -9.87
N LEU A 296 -6.38 -8.89 -10.26
CA LEU A 296 -7.47 -9.80 -9.90
C LEU A 296 -7.25 -11.21 -10.47
N ALA A 297 -6.81 -11.33 -11.72
CA ALA A 297 -6.49 -12.61 -12.34
C ALA A 297 -5.39 -13.35 -11.56
N TRP A 298 -4.33 -12.63 -11.15
CA TRP A 298 -3.28 -13.19 -10.30
C TRP A 298 -3.82 -13.65 -8.94
N MET A 299 -4.68 -12.85 -8.27
CA MET A 299 -5.30 -13.24 -7.00
C MET A 299 -6.14 -14.51 -7.14
N ARG A 300 -6.95 -14.61 -8.21
CA ARG A 300 -7.76 -15.80 -8.50
C ARG A 300 -6.89 -17.04 -8.71
N GLN A 301 -5.79 -16.90 -9.46
CA GLN A 301 -4.82 -17.99 -9.66
C GLN A 301 -4.22 -18.45 -8.33
N VAL A 302 -3.79 -17.52 -7.47
CA VAL A 302 -3.23 -17.84 -6.15
C VAL A 302 -4.25 -18.51 -5.25
N ALA A 303 -5.50 -18.03 -5.22
CA ALA A 303 -6.57 -18.61 -4.41
C ALA A 303 -6.99 -20.02 -4.87
N SER A 304 -6.83 -20.32 -6.17
CA SER A 304 -7.14 -21.63 -6.74
C SER A 304 -5.98 -22.64 -6.68
N ALA A 305 -4.78 -22.20 -6.29
CA ALA A 305 -3.64 -23.10 -6.18
C ALA A 305 -3.85 -24.05 -4.99
N PRO A 306 -3.64 -25.37 -5.18
CA PRO A 306 -3.79 -26.36 -4.12
C PRO A 306 -2.79 -26.18 -2.98
#